data_AF-A0AAD5E0W2-F1
#
_entry.id   AF-A0AAD5E0W2-F1
#
_cell.length_a   1.000
_cell.length_b   1.000
_cell.length_c   1.000
_cell.angle_alpha   90.00
_cell.angle_beta   90.00
_cell.angle_gamma   90.00
#
_symmetry.space_group_name_H-M   'P 1'
#
loop_
_entity.id
_entity.type
_entity.pdbx_description
1 polymer ?
#
loop_
_entity_poly.entity_id
_entity_poly.type
_entity_poly.pdbx_seq_one_letter_code
_entity_poly.pdbx_strand_id
1 'polypeptide(L)'
;MIAATRLSAAPQRLLWSAGRTGRRAPLVVRALAVPDQYGYVMASVALTTALVQWQAIRVAIARRKVGLSYPKMFAEGDSEEARVFNCTQRSHQNTLEYFTGVVAMQALLGLQYPLVAAAAGTTWTLARVAYTLGYSTGDPSKRAPGAIASGLIHVLLILGTGVTGVRIATGL
;
A
#
# COMPACT_ATOMS: atom_id res chain seq x y z
N MET A 1 73.68 39.86 -15.40
CA MET A 1 72.25 40.22 -15.40
C MET A 1 71.46 39.00 -15.83
N ILE A 2 70.50 38.57 -15.01
CA ILE A 2 69.20 37.93 -15.32
C ILE A 2 68.75 37.31 -13.99
N ALA A 3 67.77 37.94 -13.36
CA ALA A 3 67.20 37.54 -12.08
C ALA A 3 66.05 36.55 -12.30
N ALA A 4 66.07 35.45 -11.56
CA ALA A 4 65.00 34.45 -11.51
C ALA A 4 63.88 34.94 -10.58
N THR A 5 62.71 35.19 -11.15
CA THR A 5 61.52 35.65 -10.43
C THR A 5 60.75 34.46 -9.86
N ARG A 6 60.46 34.53 -8.56
CA ARG A 6 59.76 33.52 -7.76
C ARG A 6 58.31 33.32 -8.20
N LEU A 7 57.87 32.07 -8.33
CA LEU A 7 56.46 31.68 -8.39
C LEU A 7 55.86 31.70 -6.97
N SER A 8 54.96 32.65 -6.71
CA SER A 8 54.13 32.73 -5.52
C SER A 8 52.69 32.36 -5.89
N ALA A 9 52.16 31.32 -5.26
CA ALA A 9 50.78 30.86 -5.39
C ALA A 9 49.78 31.85 -4.77
N ALA A 10 48.59 31.98 -5.36
CA ALA A 10 47.36 32.34 -4.65
C ALA A 10 46.14 31.71 -5.37
N PRO A 11 45.14 31.23 -4.62
CA PRO A 11 44.19 30.21 -5.09
C PRO A 11 43.00 30.83 -5.83
N GLN A 12 42.49 30.11 -6.83
CA GLN A 12 41.23 30.42 -7.50
C GLN A 12 40.10 30.43 -6.45
N ARG A 13 39.65 31.63 -6.08
CA ARG A 13 38.39 31.81 -5.35
C ARG A 13 37.27 31.36 -6.27
N LEU A 14 36.76 30.16 -6.00
CA LEU A 14 35.51 29.63 -6.50
C LEU A 14 34.41 30.66 -6.14
N LEU A 15 34.04 31.50 -7.10
CA LEU A 15 32.89 32.39 -6.97
C LEU A 15 31.64 31.52 -7.03
N TRP A 16 31.22 30.99 -5.89
CA TRP A 16 29.87 30.47 -5.70
C TRP A 16 28.91 31.64 -5.91
N SER A 17 28.34 31.72 -7.11
CA SER A 17 27.22 32.60 -7.42
C SER A 17 26.00 32.12 -6.65
N ALA A 18 25.88 32.60 -5.40
CA ALA A 18 24.64 32.60 -4.66
C ALA A 18 23.64 33.49 -5.41
N GLY A 19 22.91 32.90 -6.35
CA GLY A 19 22.14 33.65 -7.32
C GLY A 19 21.02 32.87 -7.99
N ARG A 20 20.34 31.99 -7.26
CA ARG A 20 19.00 31.52 -7.63
C ARG A 20 18.12 31.48 -6.39
N THR A 21 17.71 32.66 -5.92
CA THR A 21 16.48 32.81 -5.13
C THR A 21 15.31 32.47 -6.05
N GLY A 22 15.07 31.18 -6.28
CA GLY A 22 13.82 30.73 -6.89
C GLY A 22 12.70 31.21 -5.97
N ARG A 23 11.92 32.18 -6.43
CA ARG A 23 10.64 32.54 -5.78
C ARG A 23 9.87 31.23 -5.59
N ARG A 24 9.80 30.74 -4.35
CA ARG A 24 8.91 29.63 -4.02
C ARG A 24 7.52 30.15 -4.36
N ALA A 25 6.85 29.53 -5.33
CA ALA A 25 5.46 29.84 -5.60
C ALA A 25 4.69 29.80 -4.27
N PRO A 26 3.84 30.80 -3.97
CA PRO A 26 3.14 30.82 -2.71
C PRO A 26 2.34 29.51 -2.60
N LEU A 27 2.51 28.82 -1.48
CA LEU A 27 1.80 27.59 -1.20
C LEU A 27 0.33 27.97 -0.98
N VAL A 28 -0.49 27.82 -2.01
CA VAL A 28 -1.91 28.15 -1.93
C VAL A 28 -2.59 27.01 -1.18
N VAL A 29 -2.78 27.19 0.12
CA VAL A 29 -3.57 26.29 0.95
C VAL A 29 -5.03 26.44 0.56
N ARG A 30 -5.60 25.42 -0.07
CA ARG A 30 -7.04 25.32 -0.32
C ARG A 30 -7.66 24.39 0.72
N ALA A 31 -8.79 24.78 1.29
CA ALA A 31 -9.58 23.89 2.13
C ALA A 31 -10.04 22.68 1.29
N LEU A 32 -9.82 21.46 1.80
CA LEU A 32 -10.33 20.24 1.18
C LEU A 32 -11.80 20.10 1.59
N ALA A 33 -12.72 20.47 0.71
CA ALA A 33 -14.12 20.10 0.88
C ALA A 33 -14.24 18.58 0.66
N VAL A 34 -14.75 17.88 1.67
CA VAL A 34 -14.95 16.42 1.64
C VAL A 34 -16.41 16.15 1.25
N PRO A 35 -16.71 15.19 0.36
CA PRO A 35 -18.09 14.88 -0.04
C PRO A 35 -18.98 14.43 1.15
N ASP A 36 -20.27 14.73 1.10
CA ASP A 36 -21.25 14.43 2.17
C ASP A 36 -21.27 12.95 2.59
N GLN A 37 -21.00 12.03 1.65
CA GLN A 37 -21.00 10.57 1.89
C GLN A 37 -19.61 9.97 2.15
N TYR A 38 -18.56 10.78 2.33
CA TYR A 38 -17.20 10.27 2.49
C TYR A 38 -17.00 9.46 3.78
N GLY A 39 -17.88 9.61 4.78
CA GLY A 39 -17.89 8.77 5.98
C GLY A 39 -17.96 7.27 5.67
N TYR A 40 -18.63 6.86 4.58
CA TYR A 40 -18.64 5.46 4.14
C TYR A 40 -17.28 4.98 3.66
N VAL A 41 -16.50 5.85 3.03
CA VAL A 41 -15.11 5.54 2.60
C VAL A 41 -14.26 5.30 3.84
N MET A 42 -14.38 6.17 4.85
CA MET A 42 -13.65 6.03 6.12
C MET A 42 -13.99 4.73 6.84
N ALA A 43 -15.30 4.41 6.97
CA ALA A 43 -15.75 3.17 7.58
C ALA A 43 -15.22 1.93 6.83
N SER A 44 -15.22 1.98 5.49
CA SER A 44 -14.68 0.91 4.66
C SER A 44 -13.17 0.75 4.83
N VAL A 45 -12.38 1.83 4.90
CA VAL A 45 -10.93 1.76 5.18
C VAL A 45 -10.65 1.19 6.57
N ALA A 46 -11.45 1.59 7.58
CA ALA A 46 -11.34 1.03 8.93
C ALA A 46 -11.61 -0.49 8.93
N LEU A 47 -12.61 -0.95 8.17
CA LEU A 47 -12.90 -2.37 7.98
C LEU A 47 -11.73 -3.11 7.32
N THR A 48 -11.14 -2.55 6.26
CA THR A 48 -9.95 -3.12 5.59
C THR A 48 -8.76 -3.23 6.57
N THR A 49 -8.59 -2.24 7.45
CA THR A 49 -7.53 -2.27 8.48
C THR A 49 -7.81 -3.34 9.54
N ALA A 50 -9.07 -3.48 9.96
CA ALA A 50 -9.49 -4.53 10.89
C ALA A 50 -9.26 -5.94 10.32
N LEU A 51 -9.46 -6.14 9.00
CA LEU A 51 -9.10 -7.39 8.31
C LEU A 51 -7.61 -7.72 8.44
N VAL A 52 -6.73 -6.75 8.18
CA VAL A 52 -5.27 -6.94 8.29
C VAL A 52 -4.89 -7.32 9.72
N GLN A 53 -5.49 -6.66 10.72
CA GLN A 53 -5.27 -6.99 12.13
C GLN A 53 -5.77 -8.39 12.48
N TRP A 54 -6.95 -8.79 11.98
CA TRP A 54 -7.49 -10.13 12.16
C TRP A 54 -6.58 -11.20 11.57
N GLN A 55 -6.04 -10.99 10.38
CA GLN A 55 -5.07 -11.91 9.77
C GLN A 55 -3.79 -12.05 10.59
N ALA A 56 -3.26 -10.96 11.14
CA ALA A 56 -2.10 -11.00 12.02
C ALA A 56 -2.36 -11.85 13.28
N ILE A 57 -3.56 -11.72 13.88
CA ILE A 57 -3.98 -12.55 15.02
C ILE A 57 -4.05 -14.03 14.62
N ARG A 58 -4.61 -14.35 13.44
CA ARG A 58 -4.67 -15.73 12.95
C ARG A 58 -3.27 -16.33 12.75
N VAL A 59 -2.34 -15.56 12.21
CA VAL A 59 -0.93 -15.95 12.10
C VAL A 59 -0.33 -16.25 13.47
N ALA A 60 -0.56 -15.38 14.46
CA ALA A 60 -0.05 -15.57 15.82
C ALA A 60 -0.61 -16.84 16.48
N ILE A 61 -1.90 -17.13 16.29
CA ILE A 61 -2.54 -18.36 16.78
C ILE A 61 -1.93 -19.58 16.07
N ALA A 62 -1.82 -19.56 14.74
CA ALA A 62 -1.25 -20.66 13.97
C ALA A 62 0.23 -20.91 14.33
N ARG A 63 1.01 -19.85 14.55
CA ARG A 63 2.41 -19.92 15.00
C ARG A 63 2.55 -20.67 16.32
N ARG A 64 1.68 -20.40 17.28
CA ARG A 64 1.69 -21.07 18.59
C ARG A 64 1.43 -22.57 18.45
N LYS A 65 0.55 -22.99 17.53
CA LYS A 65 0.25 -24.41 17.28
C LYS A 65 1.45 -25.21 16.79
N VAL A 66 2.30 -24.59 15.96
CA VAL A 66 3.52 -25.23 15.44
C VAL A 66 4.75 -25.03 16.34
N GLY A 67 4.60 -24.36 17.49
CA GLY A 67 5.72 -24.11 18.41
C GLY A 67 6.86 -23.27 17.82
N LEU A 68 6.58 -22.45 16.80
CA LEU A 68 7.63 -21.76 16.04
C LEU A 68 8.11 -20.47 16.73
N SER A 69 9.34 -20.49 17.22
CA SER A 69 10.00 -19.33 17.83
C SER A 69 10.31 -18.22 16.81
N TYR A 70 10.27 -16.97 17.28
CA TYR A 70 10.77 -15.84 16.50
C TYR A 70 12.32 -15.90 16.42
N PRO A 71 12.95 -15.44 15.32
CA PRO A 71 12.39 -14.70 14.18
C PRO A 71 11.97 -15.60 12.99
N LYS A 72 11.93 -16.93 13.16
CA LYS A 72 11.67 -17.85 12.04
C LYS A 72 10.29 -17.58 11.43
N MET A 73 10.27 -17.38 10.11
CA MET A 73 9.07 -16.92 9.39
C MET A 73 8.15 -18.06 8.99
N PHE A 74 8.72 -19.17 8.51
CA PHE A 74 8.00 -20.35 8.02
C PHE A 74 8.39 -21.59 8.83
N ALA A 75 7.43 -22.50 9.01
CA ALA A 75 7.70 -23.83 9.53
C ALA A 75 8.38 -24.67 8.44
N GLU A 76 9.34 -25.51 8.85
CA GLU A 76 9.99 -26.47 7.96
C GLU A 76 9.22 -27.79 7.93
N GLY A 77 9.43 -28.57 6.87
CA GLY A 77 8.73 -29.84 6.65
C GLY A 77 7.37 -29.67 5.94
N ASP A 78 6.67 -30.78 5.76
CA ASP A 78 5.38 -30.87 5.05
C ASP A 78 4.26 -31.46 5.92
N SER A 79 4.38 -31.32 7.26
CA SER A 79 3.27 -31.70 8.14
C SER A 79 2.05 -30.84 7.86
N GLU A 80 0.86 -31.35 8.17
CA GLU A 80 -0.39 -30.61 7.97
C GLU A 80 -0.37 -29.27 8.71
N GLU A 81 0.12 -29.24 9.95
CA GLU A 81 0.22 -28.02 10.77
C GLU A 81 1.22 -27.02 10.18
N ALA A 82 2.35 -27.50 9.65
CA ALA A 82 3.35 -26.67 8.99
C ALA A 82 2.76 -26.02 7.73
N ARG A 83 2.03 -26.80 6.91
CA ARG A 83 1.34 -26.30 5.71
C ARG A 83 0.27 -25.27 6.05
N VAL A 84 -0.58 -25.56 7.05
CA VAL A 84 -1.62 -24.64 7.53
C VAL A 84 -1.01 -23.33 8.02
N PHE A 85 0.05 -23.40 8.83
CA PHE A 85 0.76 -22.23 9.31
C PHE A 85 1.38 -21.42 8.16
N ASN A 86 2.13 -22.07 7.27
CA ASN A 86 2.81 -21.42 6.15
C ASN A 86 1.81 -20.75 5.20
N CYS A 87 0.67 -21.40 4.91
CA CYS A 87 -0.38 -20.80 4.11
C CYS A 87 -1.09 -19.63 4.82
N THR A 88 -1.34 -19.75 6.13
CA THR A 88 -1.91 -18.65 6.94
C THR A 88 -0.96 -17.44 6.93
N GLN A 89 0.33 -17.65 7.15
CA GLN A 89 1.38 -16.63 7.06
C GLN A 89 1.41 -15.96 5.69
N ARG A 90 1.44 -16.75 4.60
CA ARG A 90 1.46 -16.21 3.24
C ARG A 90 0.20 -15.42 2.92
N SER A 91 -0.97 -15.85 3.42
CA SER A 91 -2.24 -15.16 3.16
C SER A 91 -2.26 -13.73 3.73
N HIS A 92 -1.69 -13.55 4.93
CA HIS A 92 -1.54 -12.24 5.54
C HIS A 92 -0.56 -11.35 4.77
N GLN A 93 0.63 -11.87 4.47
CA GLN A 93 1.65 -11.16 3.68
C GLN A 93 1.12 -10.72 2.32
N ASN A 94 0.37 -11.60 1.64
CA ASN A 94 -0.21 -11.24 0.35
C ASN A 94 -1.24 -10.12 0.49
N THR A 95 -1.98 -10.05 1.61
CA THR A 95 -2.88 -8.91 1.84
C THR A 95 -2.10 -7.62 2.02
N LEU A 96 -0.97 -7.67 2.75
CA LEU A 96 -0.11 -6.51 2.96
C LEU A 96 0.50 -5.98 1.65
N GLU A 97 0.83 -6.85 0.70
CA GLU A 97 1.32 -6.46 -0.65
C GLU A 97 0.31 -5.58 -1.41
N TYR A 98 -1.00 -5.77 -1.18
CA TYR A 98 -2.06 -5.01 -1.83
C TYR A 98 -2.66 -3.91 -0.97
N PHE A 99 -2.58 -4.03 0.36
CA PHE A 99 -3.29 -3.20 1.33
C PHE A 99 -3.10 -1.70 1.08
N THR A 100 -1.84 -1.26 0.96
CA THR A 100 -1.51 0.16 0.76
C THR A 100 -2.08 0.69 -0.54
N GLY A 101 -1.98 -0.08 -1.63
CA GLY A 101 -2.50 0.32 -2.94
C GLY A 101 -4.02 0.43 -2.94
N VAL A 102 -4.72 -0.56 -2.37
CA VAL A 102 -6.19 -0.56 -2.31
C VAL A 102 -6.71 0.60 -1.47
N VAL A 103 -6.16 0.82 -0.28
CA VAL A 103 -6.58 1.92 0.61
C VAL A 103 -6.32 3.28 -0.04
N ALA A 104 -5.16 3.47 -0.68
CA ALA A 104 -4.83 4.71 -1.36
C ALA A 104 -5.78 5.00 -2.53
N MET A 105 -5.99 4.02 -3.43
CA MET A 105 -6.88 4.18 -4.57
C MET A 105 -8.34 4.39 -4.14
N GLN A 106 -8.81 3.65 -3.13
CA GLN A 106 -10.13 3.84 -2.55
C GLN A 106 -10.31 5.26 -1.98
N ALA A 107 -9.34 5.77 -1.23
CA ALA A 107 -9.39 7.11 -0.67
C ALA A 107 -9.45 8.18 -1.78
N LEU A 108 -8.57 8.06 -2.79
CA LEU A 108 -8.53 8.99 -3.92
C LEU A 108 -9.82 8.97 -4.74
N LEU A 109 -10.30 7.78 -5.10
CA LEU A 109 -11.56 7.63 -5.85
C LEU A 109 -12.76 8.16 -5.05
N GLY A 110 -12.75 7.96 -3.73
CA GLY A 110 -13.80 8.40 -2.83
C GLY A 110 -14.01 9.91 -2.79
N LEU A 111 -12.99 10.70 -3.16
CA LEU A 111 -13.11 12.16 -3.24
C LEU A 111 -14.08 12.62 -4.35
N GLN A 112 -14.33 11.76 -5.34
CA GLN A 112 -15.25 12.01 -6.45
C GLN A 112 -16.49 11.11 -6.37
N TYR A 113 -16.30 9.84 -6.02
CA TYR A 113 -17.35 8.82 -6.01
C TYR A 113 -17.35 8.07 -4.67
N PRO A 114 -17.76 8.72 -3.56
CA PRO A 114 -17.64 8.17 -2.20
C PRO A 114 -18.34 6.81 -2.03
N LEU A 115 -19.57 6.67 -2.53
CA LEU A 115 -20.33 5.42 -2.39
C LEU A 115 -19.71 4.28 -3.21
N VAL A 116 -19.24 4.56 -4.44
CA VAL A 116 -18.61 3.57 -5.31
C VAL A 116 -17.30 3.08 -4.70
N ALA A 117 -16.46 4.01 -4.21
CA ALA A 117 -15.21 3.68 -3.57
C ALA A 117 -15.41 2.87 -2.27
N ALA A 118 -16.39 3.25 -1.44
CA ALA A 118 -16.73 2.51 -0.22
C ALA A 118 -17.25 1.11 -0.52
N ALA A 119 -18.11 0.95 -1.54
CA ALA A 119 -18.61 -0.35 -1.97
C ALA A 119 -17.47 -1.25 -2.49
N ALA A 120 -16.59 -0.71 -3.33
CA ALA A 120 -15.44 -1.43 -3.87
C ALA A 120 -14.48 -1.89 -2.75
N GLY A 121 -14.12 -0.99 -1.83
CA GLY A 121 -13.26 -1.30 -0.69
C GLY A 121 -13.84 -2.36 0.25
N THR A 122 -15.13 -2.26 0.54
CA THR A 122 -15.84 -3.24 1.38
C THR A 122 -15.91 -4.60 0.70
N THR A 123 -16.25 -4.63 -0.59
CA THR A 123 -16.31 -5.88 -1.37
C THR A 123 -14.94 -6.53 -1.47
N TRP A 124 -13.89 -5.73 -1.67
CA TRP A 124 -12.50 -6.22 -1.65
C TRP A 124 -12.17 -6.87 -0.32
N THR A 125 -12.53 -6.23 0.80
CA THR A 125 -12.31 -6.76 2.15
C THR A 125 -13.03 -8.10 2.37
N LEU A 126 -14.29 -8.22 1.96
CA LEU A 126 -15.04 -9.47 2.04
C LEU A 126 -14.41 -10.58 1.19
N ALA A 127 -13.97 -10.25 -0.04
CA ALA A 127 -13.23 -11.18 -0.89
C ALA A 127 -11.92 -11.64 -0.24
N ARG A 128 -11.23 -10.75 0.49
CA ARG A 128 -10.03 -11.12 1.26
C ARG A 128 -10.33 -11.98 2.48
N VAL A 129 -11.49 -11.84 3.12
CA VAL A 129 -11.92 -12.80 4.16
C VAL A 129 -12.00 -14.20 3.55
N ALA A 130 -12.71 -14.36 2.43
CA ALA A 130 -12.82 -15.64 1.73
C ALA A 130 -11.45 -16.19 1.29
N TYR A 131 -10.59 -15.32 0.73
CA TYR A 131 -9.21 -15.67 0.37
C TYR A 131 -8.43 -16.21 1.58
N THR A 132 -8.50 -15.52 2.72
CA THR A 132 -7.76 -15.89 3.93
C THR A 132 -8.27 -17.19 4.51
N LEU A 133 -9.60 -17.39 4.58
CA LEU A 133 -10.19 -18.61 5.09
C LEU A 133 -9.81 -19.82 4.21
N GLY A 134 -9.95 -19.69 2.88
CA GLY A 134 -9.59 -20.74 1.93
C GLY A 134 -8.10 -21.06 1.96
N TYR A 135 -7.23 -20.05 1.95
CA TYR A 135 -5.79 -20.30 1.96
C TYR A 135 -5.32 -20.93 3.30
N SER A 136 -5.95 -20.56 4.42
CA SER A 136 -5.57 -21.06 5.75
C SER A 136 -5.97 -22.53 6.01
N THR A 137 -6.49 -23.26 5.04
CA THR A 137 -6.72 -24.72 5.17
C THR A 137 -5.47 -25.55 4.92
N GLY A 138 -4.33 -24.92 4.58
CA GLY A 138 -3.10 -25.64 4.18
C GLY A 138 -3.10 -26.13 2.72
N ASP A 139 -4.15 -25.79 1.96
CA ASP A 139 -4.26 -26.06 0.53
C ASP A 139 -4.24 -24.73 -0.24
N PRO A 140 -3.13 -24.42 -0.95
CA PRO A 140 -3.02 -23.18 -1.71
C PRO A 140 -4.05 -23.00 -2.82
N SER A 141 -4.70 -24.07 -3.30
CA SER A 141 -5.70 -23.98 -4.37
C SER A 141 -7.01 -23.33 -3.90
N LYS A 142 -7.37 -23.53 -2.62
CA LYS A 142 -8.62 -23.02 -2.03
C LYS A 142 -8.67 -21.50 -1.87
N ARG A 143 -7.56 -20.80 -2.09
CA ARG A 143 -7.51 -19.33 -2.14
C ARG A 143 -8.14 -18.75 -3.42
N ALA A 144 -8.31 -19.56 -4.47
CA ALA A 144 -8.60 -19.07 -5.82
C ALA A 144 -9.86 -18.18 -5.92
N PRO A 145 -11.03 -18.54 -5.35
CA PRO A 145 -12.23 -17.71 -5.47
C PRO A 145 -12.03 -16.30 -4.88
N GLY A 146 -11.47 -16.22 -3.67
CA GLY A 146 -11.17 -14.94 -3.03
C GLY A 146 -10.06 -14.16 -3.75
N ALA A 147 -9.10 -14.86 -4.37
CA ALA A 147 -8.02 -14.25 -5.13
C ALA A 147 -8.56 -13.59 -6.41
N ILE A 148 -9.42 -14.29 -7.14
CA ILE A 148 -10.05 -13.79 -8.37
C ILE A 148 -10.94 -12.58 -8.05
N ALA A 149 -11.83 -12.71 -7.07
CA ALA A 149 -12.73 -11.63 -6.67
C ALA A 149 -11.96 -10.38 -6.21
N SER A 150 -11.02 -10.53 -5.28
CA SER A 150 -10.23 -9.39 -4.78
C SER A 150 -9.31 -8.79 -5.85
N GLY A 151 -8.77 -9.62 -6.76
CA GLY A 151 -7.96 -9.17 -7.89
C GLY A 151 -8.75 -8.32 -8.88
N LEU A 152 -9.95 -8.77 -9.27
CA LEU A 152 -10.84 -8.01 -10.17
C LEU A 152 -11.21 -6.65 -9.57
N ILE A 153 -11.60 -6.63 -8.28
CA ILE A 153 -11.96 -5.38 -7.61
C ILE A 153 -10.76 -4.43 -7.51
N HIS A 154 -9.55 -4.95 -7.26
CA HIS A 154 -8.35 -4.14 -7.23
C HIS A 154 -8.04 -3.52 -8.60
N VAL A 155 -8.18 -4.29 -9.69
CA VAL A 155 -8.03 -3.75 -11.06
C VAL A 155 -9.08 -2.67 -11.34
N LEU A 156 -10.34 -2.88 -10.93
CA LEU A 156 -11.39 -1.88 -11.08
C LEU A 156 -11.09 -0.60 -10.29
N LEU A 157 -10.51 -0.69 -9.10
CA LEU A 157 -10.07 0.47 -8.33
C LEU A 157 -8.92 1.21 -9.03
N ILE A 158 -7.94 0.49 -9.59
CA ILE A 158 -6.83 1.09 -10.36
C ILE A 158 -7.39 1.85 -11.57
N LEU A 159 -8.23 1.19 -12.38
CA LEU A 159 -8.79 1.78 -13.59
C LEU A 159 -9.73 2.95 -13.25
N GLY A 160 -10.62 2.77 -12.28
CA GLY A 160 -11.56 3.81 -11.85
C GLY A 160 -10.83 5.06 -11.34
N THR A 161 -9.81 4.88 -10.52
CA THR A 161 -9.00 6.01 -10.02
C THR A 161 -8.21 6.67 -11.14
N GLY A 162 -7.55 5.89 -12.01
CA GLY A 162 -6.76 6.39 -13.12
C GLY A 162 -7.59 7.17 -14.14
N VAL A 163 -8.73 6.62 -14.57
CA VAL A 163 -9.65 7.28 -15.51
C VAL A 163 -10.22 8.56 -14.91
N THR A 164 -10.63 8.54 -13.64
CA THR A 164 -11.13 9.73 -12.95
C THR A 164 -10.05 10.80 -12.86
N GLY A 165 -8.81 10.42 -12.53
CA GLY A 165 -7.68 11.33 -12.49
C GLY A 165 -7.38 11.98 -13.83
N VAL A 166 -7.37 11.20 -14.92
CA VAL A 166 -7.18 11.73 -16.29
C VAL A 166 -8.29 12.69 -16.65
N ARG A 167 -9.57 12.33 -16.45
CA ARG A 167 -10.73 13.19 -16.74
C ARG A 167 -10.63 14.54 -16.03
N ILE A 168 -10.28 14.54 -14.75
CA ILE A 168 -10.08 15.77 -13.97
C ILE A 168 -8.91 16.60 -14.51
N ALA A 169 -7.80 15.95 -14.88
CA ALA A 169 -6.61 16.64 -15.38
C ALA A 169 -6.83 17.26 -16.77
N THR A 170 -7.65 16.64 -17.63
CA THR A 170 -7.86 17.08 -19.02
C THR A 170 -9.17 17.83 -19.23
N GLY A 171 -10.09 17.82 -18.26
CA GLY A 171 -11.44 18.37 -18.41
C GLY A 171 -12.33 17.58 -19.37
N LEU A 172 -12.05 16.28 -19.53
CA LEU A 172 -12.83 15.34 -20.37
C LEU A 172 -13.99 14.72 -19.59
#